data_AF-A0A9X5XM17-F1
#
_entry.id   AF-A0A9X5XM17-F1
#
_cell.length_a   1.000
_cell.length_b   1.000
_cell.length_c   1.000
_cell.angle_alpha   90.00
_cell.angle_beta   90.00
_cell.angle_gamma   90.00
#
_symmetry.space_group_name_H-M   'P 1'
#
loop_
_entity.id
_entity.type
_entity.pdbx_description
1 polymer ?
#
loop_
_entity_poly.entity_id
_entity_poly.type
_entity_poly.pdbx_seq_one_letter_code
_entity_poly.pdbx_strand_id
1 'polypeptide(L)'
;GLRTVSAKSTECPTSVSCEWVPAPYSEFGTNDYGNHDLGDRPTSQSIKYIVIHDTEGTWDGVLKLVQDPTYVSWNYTLRSTDGHIAQHVKAKDVAWHAGNWYINAKSIGLEHEGFLASPDAWYTEEMYRASARLVTYLAEKYRVPLDRQHILGHDNVPGPTTSTIPGMHTDPGPYWDWQHYFTLLGHPLQRAAKAKTRTSGGLVTILPDFAQNQPRYTGCVTSGEPCAAHGSSEVRLYSRPDETSPLIKDIGLRPKGDDSTIDVNDVGSRVSTGQRYAVADRNGDWTAIWYLGQKAWFKNPQGRPTAVNASGQVVTPKAGVTEIPVYGRAYPEAAAYPAGVPVQAVSPLPYKMQAGQKYAVGDKVPGEYFYAPTFDTTPHRVVIGKDMY
;
A
#
# COMPACT_ATOMS: atom_id res chain seq x y z
N GLY A 1 12.95 6.47 -34.82
CA GLY A 1 11.70 6.46 -35.60
C GLY A 1 10.56 6.31 -34.64
N LEU A 2 9.49 7.11 -34.77
CA LEU A 2 8.31 7.01 -33.93
C LEU A 2 7.70 5.61 -34.11
N ARG A 3 7.78 4.78 -33.06
CA ARG A 3 7.24 3.42 -33.05
C ARG A 3 5.72 3.55 -33.20
N THR A 4 5.10 2.82 -34.13
CA THR A 4 3.64 2.79 -34.24
C THR A 4 3.11 1.97 -33.07
N VAL A 5 2.63 2.67 -32.05
CA VAL A 5 2.18 2.08 -30.80
C VAL A 5 0.79 1.48 -30.97
N SER A 6 0.64 0.18 -30.72
CA SER A 6 -0.65 -0.51 -30.81
C SER A 6 -1.34 -0.50 -29.46
N ALA A 7 -2.43 0.27 -29.31
CA ALA A 7 -3.35 0.18 -28.18
C ALA A 7 -4.26 -1.08 -28.25
N LYS A 8 -4.13 -1.91 -29.30
CA LYS A 8 -4.88 -3.17 -29.37
C LYS A 8 -4.53 -4.00 -28.14
N SER A 9 -5.56 -4.37 -27.38
CA SER A 9 -5.48 -5.18 -26.17
C SER A 9 -5.15 -4.46 -24.86
N THR A 10 -5.08 -3.13 -24.79
CA THR A 10 -4.92 -2.45 -23.48
C THR A 10 -6.23 -2.40 -22.67
N GLU A 11 -6.14 -2.43 -21.35
CA GLU A 11 -7.22 -2.23 -20.38
C GLU A 11 -7.18 -0.81 -19.81
N CYS A 12 -7.22 0.18 -20.71
CA CYS A 12 -7.17 1.59 -20.37
C CYS A 12 -8.47 2.30 -20.79
N PRO A 13 -8.92 3.34 -20.07
CA PRO A 13 -10.01 4.18 -20.55
C PRO A 13 -9.59 4.97 -21.79
N THR A 14 -10.54 5.39 -22.62
CA THR A 14 -10.26 6.17 -23.84
C THR A 14 -9.72 7.59 -23.56
N SER A 15 -9.76 8.02 -22.30
CA SER A 15 -9.33 9.34 -21.83
C SER A 15 -7.83 9.41 -21.46
N VAL A 16 -7.05 8.36 -21.71
CA VAL A 16 -5.60 8.34 -21.46
C VAL A 16 -4.85 7.82 -22.69
N SER A 17 -3.62 8.28 -22.86
CA SER A 17 -2.69 7.72 -23.85
C SER A 17 -2.11 6.44 -23.27
N CYS A 18 -2.43 5.29 -23.86
CA CYS A 18 -2.06 3.99 -23.32
C CYS A 18 -1.52 3.05 -24.40
N GLU A 19 -0.44 2.36 -24.08
CA GLU A 19 0.24 1.41 -24.96
C GLU A 19 0.39 0.02 -24.35
N TRP A 20 0.56 -0.99 -25.22
CA TRP A 20 0.87 -2.34 -24.80
C TRP A 20 2.37 -2.61 -24.94
N VAL A 21 3.07 -2.81 -23.82
CA VAL A 21 4.49 -3.20 -23.74
C VAL A 21 4.55 -4.42 -22.82
N PRO A 22 4.39 -5.64 -23.33
CA PRO A 22 4.16 -6.80 -22.49
C PRO A 22 5.34 -7.11 -21.56
N ALA A 23 5.04 -7.46 -20.31
CA ALA A 23 5.95 -8.28 -19.52
C ALA A 23 5.92 -9.70 -20.10
N PRO A 24 7.05 -10.30 -20.49
CA PRO A 24 7.02 -11.63 -21.09
C PRO A 24 6.56 -12.69 -20.09
N TYR A 25 5.80 -13.67 -20.57
CA TYR A 25 5.58 -14.93 -19.85
C TYR A 25 6.33 -16.01 -20.62
N SER A 26 7.52 -16.37 -20.16
CA SER A 26 8.39 -17.31 -20.85
C SER A 26 9.24 -18.10 -19.88
N GLU A 27 9.49 -19.36 -20.21
CA GLU A 27 10.49 -20.18 -19.52
C GLU A 27 11.91 -19.68 -19.79
N PHE A 28 12.76 -19.77 -18.78
CA PHE A 28 14.20 -19.57 -18.91
C PHE A 28 14.97 -20.46 -17.94
N GLY A 29 16.26 -20.64 -18.19
CA GLY A 29 17.12 -21.47 -17.33
C GLY A 29 16.62 -22.91 -17.18
N THR A 30 16.65 -23.41 -15.95
CA THR A 30 16.22 -24.78 -15.61
C THR A 30 14.94 -24.73 -14.78
N ASN A 31 13.78 -24.91 -15.44
CA ASN A 31 12.45 -24.92 -14.82
C ASN A 31 12.07 -23.61 -14.10
N ASP A 32 12.46 -22.47 -14.65
CA ASP A 32 12.07 -21.15 -14.14
C ASP A 32 11.28 -20.39 -15.22
N TYR A 33 10.49 -19.41 -14.80
CA TYR A 33 9.67 -18.59 -15.69
C TYR A 33 9.42 -17.20 -15.13
N GLY A 34 9.02 -16.29 -16.02
CA GLY A 34 9.17 -14.87 -15.78
C GLY A 34 7.94 -14.07 -15.41
N ASN A 35 8.23 -12.98 -14.68
CA ASN A 35 7.43 -11.78 -14.47
C ASN A 35 6.10 -11.92 -13.72
N HIS A 36 5.25 -12.88 -14.05
CA HIS A 36 3.87 -12.95 -13.56
C HIS A 36 3.32 -14.37 -13.66
N ASP A 37 2.18 -14.63 -13.01
CA ASP A 37 1.47 -15.90 -13.13
C ASP A 37 0.17 -15.73 -13.91
N LEU A 38 -0.07 -16.63 -14.87
CA LEU A 38 -1.32 -16.65 -15.61
C LEU A 38 -2.49 -17.04 -14.71
N GLY A 39 -3.58 -16.29 -14.82
CA GLY A 39 -4.79 -16.47 -14.02
C GLY A 39 -6.06 -16.21 -14.81
N ASP A 40 -7.18 -16.15 -14.08
CA ASP A 40 -8.50 -15.86 -14.65
C ASP A 40 -9.29 -14.90 -13.74
N ARG A 41 -8.62 -13.85 -13.23
CA ARG A 41 -9.28 -12.83 -12.41
C ARG A 41 -10.19 -11.93 -13.28
N PRO A 42 -11.33 -11.45 -12.77
CA PRO A 42 -11.84 -11.64 -11.42
C PRO A 42 -12.67 -12.92 -11.22
N THR A 43 -12.79 -13.79 -12.23
CA THR A 43 -13.61 -15.02 -12.17
C THR A 43 -13.10 -15.99 -11.11
N SER A 44 -11.78 -16.23 -11.05
CA SER A 44 -11.16 -17.14 -10.09
C SER A 44 -10.95 -16.53 -8.71
N GLN A 45 -10.66 -15.23 -8.64
CA GLN A 45 -10.42 -14.47 -7.42
C GLN A 45 -10.68 -12.97 -7.65
N SER A 46 -11.32 -12.30 -6.70
CA SER A 46 -11.60 -10.86 -6.79
C SER A 46 -10.32 -10.02 -6.79
N ILE A 47 -10.26 -9.01 -7.65
CA ILE A 47 -9.30 -7.92 -7.55
C ILE A 47 -9.83 -6.94 -6.50
N LYS A 48 -9.12 -6.79 -5.39
CA LYS A 48 -9.52 -5.98 -4.24
C LYS A 48 -8.72 -4.70 -4.08
N TYR A 49 -7.49 -4.68 -4.59
CA TYR A 49 -6.56 -3.60 -4.32
C TYR A 49 -6.01 -2.99 -5.60
N ILE A 50 -5.69 -1.71 -5.54
CA ILE A 50 -4.79 -1.07 -6.49
C ILE A 50 -3.62 -0.53 -5.68
N VAL A 51 -2.40 -0.93 -6.04
CA VAL A 51 -1.18 -0.50 -5.34
C VAL A 51 -0.47 0.52 -6.21
N ILE A 52 -0.28 1.70 -5.63
CA ILE A 52 0.47 2.81 -6.17
C ILE A 52 1.92 2.65 -5.73
N HIS A 53 2.80 2.61 -6.71
CA HIS A 53 4.25 2.58 -6.53
C HIS A 53 4.86 3.81 -7.18
N ASP A 54 6.08 4.12 -6.79
CA ASP A 54 7.00 4.78 -7.70
C ASP A 54 8.21 3.89 -8.02
N THR A 55 8.82 4.15 -9.17
CA THR A 55 9.72 3.18 -9.78
C THR A 55 11.15 3.17 -9.23
N GLU A 56 11.54 4.21 -8.49
CA GLU A 56 12.95 4.54 -8.20
C GLU A 56 13.83 4.50 -9.47
N GLY A 57 13.32 5.05 -10.56
CA GLY A 57 13.85 4.84 -11.90
C GLY A 57 13.23 5.73 -12.98
N THR A 58 13.81 5.67 -14.18
CA THR A 58 13.35 6.43 -15.35
C THR A 58 12.61 5.52 -16.33
N TRP A 59 11.72 6.10 -17.15
CA TRP A 59 10.84 5.41 -18.10
C TRP A 59 11.56 4.35 -18.94
N ASP A 60 12.66 4.73 -19.60
CA ASP A 60 13.40 3.82 -20.46
C ASP A 60 14.08 2.69 -19.68
N GLY A 61 14.48 2.93 -18.43
CA GLY A 61 15.05 1.92 -17.55
C GLY A 61 13.99 0.93 -17.08
N VAL A 62 12.87 1.46 -16.59
CA VAL A 62 11.72 0.70 -16.07
C VAL A 62 11.09 -0.16 -17.16
N LEU A 63 10.96 0.36 -18.39
CA LEU A 63 10.49 -0.44 -19.52
C LEU A 63 11.44 -1.58 -19.91
N LYS A 64 12.75 -1.44 -19.68
CA LYS A 64 13.69 -2.56 -19.89
C LYS A 64 13.51 -3.62 -18.80
N LEU A 65 13.36 -3.19 -17.54
CA LEU A 65 13.17 -4.10 -16.41
C LEU A 65 11.91 -4.95 -16.56
N VAL A 66 10.77 -4.35 -16.93
CA VAL A 66 9.52 -5.11 -17.08
C VAL A 66 9.52 -6.09 -18.26
N GLN A 67 10.39 -5.84 -19.25
CA GLN A 67 10.56 -6.72 -20.41
C GLN A 67 11.66 -7.78 -20.19
N ASP A 68 12.38 -7.72 -19.07
CA ASP A 68 13.35 -8.76 -18.70
C ASP A 68 12.58 -9.95 -18.13
N PRO A 69 12.62 -11.13 -18.78
CA PRO A 69 11.91 -12.30 -18.29
C PRO A 69 12.42 -12.77 -16.92
N THR A 70 13.64 -12.44 -16.53
CA THR A 70 14.24 -12.88 -15.25
C THR A 70 13.89 -11.96 -14.08
N TYR A 71 13.08 -10.92 -14.32
CA TYR A 71 12.72 -9.91 -13.32
C TYR A 71 11.24 -9.99 -12.90
N VAL A 72 10.88 -9.18 -11.91
CA VAL A 72 9.49 -9.01 -11.45
C VAL A 72 8.66 -8.24 -12.49
N SER A 73 7.37 -8.00 -12.19
CA SER A 73 6.51 -7.18 -13.06
C SER A 73 5.41 -6.46 -12.29
N TRP A 74 4.71 -5.60 -13.01
CA TRP A 74 3.57 -4.80 -12.58
C TRP A 74 2.60 -4.64 -13.75
N ASN A 75 1.40 -4.12 -13.50
CA ASN A 75 0.39 -4.04 -14.54
C ASN A 75 0.58 -2.83 -15.46
N TYR A 76 0.98 -1.68 -14.90
CA TYR A 76 1.11 -0.43 -15.66
C TYR A 76 2.32 0.39 -15.21
N THR A 77 3.04 1.00 -16.15
CA THR A 77 3.96 2.12 -15.88
C THR A 77 3.33 3.42 -16.37
N LEU A 78 3.48 4.49 -15.59
CA LEU A 78 3.00 5.83 -15.90
C LEU A 78 4.19 6.79 -16.01
N ARG A 79 4.31 7.46 -17.16
CA ARG A 79 5.40 8.39 -17.44
C ARG A 79 5.16 9.72 -16.74
N SER A 80 6.18 10.22 -16.07
CA SER A 80 6.15 11.47 -15.33
C SER A 80 5.87 12.67 -16.26
N THR A 81 6.57 12.75 -17.39
CA THR A 81 6.59 13.98 -18.20
C THR A 81 5.28 14.35 -18.90
N ASP A 82 4.41 13.38 -19.21
CA ASP A 82 3.18 13.61 -19.98
C ASP A 82 2.00 12.71 -19.58
N GLY A 83 2.16 11.86 -18.57
CA GLY A 83 1.13 10.92 -18.14
C GLY A 83 0.86 9.80 -19.16
N HIS A 84 1.77 9.52 -20.09
CA HIS A 84 1.66 8.35 -20.96
C HIS A 84 1.70 7.05 -20.14
N ILE A 85 0.89 6.07 -20.53
CA ILE A 85 0.73 4.81 -19.80
C ILE A 85 1.19 3.65 -20.69
N ALA A 86 2.02 2.76 -20.15
CA ALA A 86 2.29 1.46 -20.75
C ALA A 86 1.65 0.38 -19.87
N GLN A 87 0.87 -0.53 -20.45
CA GLN A 87 0.37 -1.72 -19.78
C GLN A 87 1.27 -2.92 -20.12
N HIS A 88 1.60 -3.72 -19.10
CA HIS A 88 2.52 -4.85 -19.20
C HIS A 88 1.87 -6.20 -18.89
N VAL A 89 0.97 -6.23 -17.89
CA VAL A 89 0.26 -7.44 -17.46
C VAL A 89 -1.25 -7.17 -17.43
N LYS A 90 -2.04 -8.10 -17.97
CA LYS A 90 -3.51 -8.00 -17.96
C LYS A 90 -4.02 -8.23 -16.55
N ALA A 91 -5.11 -7.56 -16.16
CA ALA A 91 -5.64 -7.69 -14.81
C ALA A 91 -6.09 -9.12 -14.46
N LYS A 92 -6.41 -9.96 -15.46
CA LYS A 92 -6.74 -11.37 -15.24
C LYS A 92 -5.57 -12.21 -14.69
N ASP A 93 -4.34 -11.80 -15.00
CA ASP A 93 -3.09 -12.45 -14.60
C ASP A 93 -2.48 -11.72 -13.40
N VAL A 94 -1.58 -12.37 -12.66
CA VAL A 94 -1.05 -11.88 -11.37
C VAL A 94 0.39 -11.38 -11.53
N ALA A 95 0.57 -10.06 -11.53
CA ALA A 95 1.88 -9.43 -11.56
C ALA A 95 2.61 -9.51 -10.20
N TRP A 96 3.95 -9.51 -10.23
CA TRP A 96 4.80 -9.71 -9.05
C TRP A 96 5.32 -8.40 -8.42
N HIS A 97 4.43 -7.45 -8.10
CA HIS A 97 4.85 -6.09 -7.77
C HIS A 97 4.96 -5.77 -6.26
N ALA A 98 4.15 -6.38 -5.40
CA ALA A 98 3.99 -5.94 -4.01
C ALA A 98 4.89 -6.65 -2.99
N GLY A 99 5.65 -7.68 -3.38
CA GLY A 99 6.43 -8.51 -2.44
C GLY A 99 5.61 -9.34 -1.44
N ASN A 100 4.28 -9.26 -1.51
CA ASN A 100 3.35 -10.07 -0.73
C ASN A 100 2.37 -10.79 -1.67
N TRP A 101 2.52 -12.11 -1.79
CA TRP A 101 1.74 -12.91 -2.74
C TRP A 101 0.22 -12.84 -2.52
N TYR A 102 -0.24 -12.71 -1.26
CA TYR A 102 -1.66 -12.52 -0.96
C TYR A 102 -2.19 -11.21 -1.57
N ILE A 103 -1.38 -10.15 -1.54
CA ILE A 103 -1.73 -8.86 -2.11
C ILE A 103 -1.60 -8.91 -3.63
N ASN A 104 -0.48 -9.39 -4.19
CA ASN A 104 -0.28 -9.54 -5.64
C ASN A 104 -1.46 -10.24 -6.32
N ALA A 105 -1.88 -11.39 -5.79
CA ALA A 105 -2.99 -12.18 -6.34
C ALA A 105 -4.32 -11.42 -6.34
N LYS A 106 -4.45 -10.35 -5.56
CA LYS A 106 -5.66 -9.53 -5.39
C LYS A 106 -5.49 -8.08 -5.83
N SER A 107 -4.34 -7.70 -6.38
CA SER A 107 -4.06 -6.33 -6.75
C SER A 107 -3.79 -6.13 -8.24
N ILE A 108 -3.87 -4.86 -8.62
CA ILE A 108 -3.27 -4.29 -9.82
C ILE A 108 -2.18 -3.32 -9.37
N GLY A 109 -0.96 -3.46 -9.87
CA GLY A 109 0.18 -2.58 -9.56
C GLY A 109 0.38 -1.49 -10.61
N LEU A 110 0.47 -0.24 -10.18
CA LEU A 110 0.76 0.93 -11.00
C LEU A 110 2.08 1.56 -10.57
N GLU A 111 3.09 1.47 -11.44
CA GLU A 111 4.41 2.06 -11.30
C GLU A 111 4.44 3.49 -11.85
N HIS A 112 4.66 4.47 -10.98
CA HIS A 112 4.79 5.86 -11.39
C HIS A 112 6.27 6.19 -11.60
N GLU A 113 6.66 6.61 -12.80
CA GLU A 113 8.04 7.01 -13.08
C GLU A 113 8.46 8.10 -12.10
N GLY A 114 9.51 7.83 -11.33
CA GLY A 114 9.95 8.75 -10.31
C GLY A 114 10.88 8.19 -9.26
N PHE A 115 11.19 9.06 -8.32
CA PHE A 115 12.00 8.81 -7.13
C PHE A 115 11.34 9.52 -5.95
N LEU A 116 11.08 8.79 -4.87
CA LEU A 116 10.28 9.26 -3.75
C LEU A 116 10.95 10.42 -3.02
N ALA A 117 12.26 10.55 -3.14
CA ALA A 117 13.06 11.60 -2.53
C ALA A 117 13.16 12.89 -3.38
N SER A 118 12.59 12.91 -4.60
CA SER A 118 12.67 14.05 -5.55
C SER A 118 11.29 14.41 -6.13
N PRO A 119 10.28 14.70 -5.28
CA PRO A 119 8.88 14.81 -5.71
C PRO A 119 8.64 15.90 -6.76
N ASP A 120 9.28 17.07 -6.62
CA ASP A 120 9.10 18.20 -7.54
C ASP A 120 9.51 17.89 -8.99
N ALA A 121 10.43 16.94 -9.18
CA ALA A 121 10.90 16.54 -10.50
C ALA A 121 10.02 15.47 -11.14
N TRP A 122 9.33 14.66 -10.33
CA TRP A 122 8.75 13.40 -10.80
C TRP A 122 7.23 13.30 -10.62
N TYR A 123 6.66 13.84 -9.54
CA TYR A 123 5.23 13.73 -9.25
C TYR A 123 4.45 14.87 -9.91
N THR A 124 4.41 14.84 -11.25
CA THR A 124 3.77 15.86 -12.09
C THR A 124 2.24 15.76 -12.09
N GLU A 125 1.59 16.86 -12.40
CA GLU A 125 0.13 16.92 -12.52
C GLU A 125 -0.39 16.05 -13.68
N GLU A 126 0.36 15.98 -14.78
CA GLU A 126 0.07 15.14 -15.94
C GLU A 126 -0.03 13.67 -15.54
N MET A 127 0.96 13.18 -14.77
CA MET A 127 1.00 11.82 -14.26
C MET A 127 -0.13 11.56 -13.25
N TYR A 128 -0.34 12.45 -12.27
CA TYR A 128 -1.45 12.33 -11.31
C TYR A 128 -2.81 12.22 -12.00
N ARG A 129 -3.07 13.08 -13.00
CA ARG A 129 -4.34 13.09 -13.74
C ARG A 129 -4.51 11.84 -14.59
N ALA A 130 -3.47 11.37 -15.27
CA ALA A 130 -3.52 10.14 -16.05
C ALA A 130 -3.75 8.92 -15.15
N SER A 131 -3.02 8.84 -14.04
CA SER A 131 -3.17 7.84 -12.99
C SER A 131 -4.59 7.81 -12.43
N ALA A 132 -5.13 8.96 -12.04
CA ALA A 132 -6.48 9.04 -11.48
C ALA A 132 -7.53 8.54 -12.47
N ARG A 133 -7.44 8.92 -13.75
CA ARG A 133 -8.36 8.42 -14.80
C ARG A 133 -8.26 6.89 -14.96
N LEU A 134 -7.05 6.33 -14.96
CA LEU A 134 -6.84 4.89 -15.03
C LEU A 134 -7.41 4.18 -13.79
N VAL A 135 -7.10 4.65 -12.59
CA VAL A 135 -7.55 4.05 -11.33
C VAL A 135 -9.06 4.13 -11.18
N THR A 136 -9.71 5.25 -11.50
CA THR A 136 -11.18 5.33 -11.50
C THR A 136 -11.80 4.30 -12.45
N TYR A 137 -11.26 4.14 -13.67
CA TYR A 137 -11.73 3.14 -14.62
C TYR A 137 -11.56 1.70 -14.11
N LEU A 138 -10.39 1.38 -13.55
CA LEU A 138 -10.10 0.05 -13.01
C LEU A 138 -10.96 -0.25 -11.78
N ALA A 139 -11.14 0.75 -10.91
CA ALA A 139 -11.96 0.64 -9.71
C ALA A 139 -13.43 0.41 -10.05
N GLU A 140 -13.97 1.10 -11.04
CA GLU A 140 -15.33 0.85 -11.54
C GLU A 140 -15.45 -0.57 -12.14
N LYS A 141 -14.51 -0.95 -13.00
CA LYS A 141 -14.51 -2.24 -13.70
C LYS A 141 -14.44 -3.44 -12.75
N TYR A 142 -13.60 -3.36 -11.72
CA TYR A 142 -13.36 -4.45 -10.78
C TYR A 142 -14.05 -4.27 -9.42
N ARG A 143 -14.83 -3.19 -9.25
CA ARG A 143 -15.53 -2.82 -8.02
C ARG A 143 -14.59 -2.67 -6.81
N VAL A 144 -13.42 -2.09 -7.04
CA VAL A 144 -12.47 -1.73 -5.98
C VAL A 144 -12.95 -0.43 -5.33
N PRO A 145 -13.21 -0.39 -4.01
CA PRO A 145 -13.56 0.85 -3.34
C PRO A 145 -12.46 1.91 -3.48
N LEU A 146 -12.84 3.16 -3.76
CA LEU A 146 -11.92 4.29 -3.79
C LEU A 146 -11.76 4.86 -2.38
N ASP A 147 -11.01 4.14 -1.55
CA ASP A 147 -10.58 4.53 -0.20
C ASP A 147 -9.14 4.06 0.08
N ARG A 148 -8.55 4.49 1.20
CA ARG A 148 -7.17 4.12 1.59
C ARG A 148 -7.03 2.75 2.26
N GLN A 149 -8.08 1.93 2.24
CA GLN A 149 -8.00 0.51 2.59
C GLN A 149 -7.86 -0.37 1.34
N HIS A 150 -8.14 0.19 0.15
CA HIS A 150 -8.16 -0.53 -1.12
C HIS A 150 -7.23 0.07 -2.18
N ILE A 151 -7.08 1.40 -2.18
CA ILE A 151 -6.01 2.09 -2.91
C ILE A 151 -4.86 2.24 -1.93
N LEU A 152 -3.77 1.50 -2.14
CA LEU A 152 -2.63 1.37 -1.23
C LEU A 152 -1.39 2.05 -1.82
N GLY A 153 -0.52 2.59 -0.98
CA GLY A 153 0.89 2.74 -1.37
C GLY A 153 1.61 1.42 -1.10
N HIS A 154 2.77 1.18 -1.71
CA HIS A 154 3.55 -0.03 -1.41
C HIS A 154 4.02 -0.03 0.06
N ASP A 155 4.29 1.14 0.63
CA ASP A 155 4.50 1.41 2.06
C ASP A 155 3.38 0.92 2.99
N ASN A 156 2.19 0.58 2.46
CA ASN A 156 1.07 0.05 3.22
C ASN A 156 0.89 -1.46 3.06
N VAL A 157 1.68 -2.11 2.19
CA VAL A 157 1.67 -3.56 2.01
C VAL A 157 2.48 -4.20 3.15
N PRO A 158 1.87 -5.07 3.97
CA PRO A 158 2.59 -5.69 5.07
C PRO A 158 3.54 -6.79 4.57
N GLY A 159 4.64 -6.99 5.30
CA GLY A 159 5.49 -8.16 5.10
C GLY A 159 4.72 -9.46 5.36
N PRO A 160 4.77 -10.46 4.45
CA PRO A 160 4.01 -11.70 4.62
C PRO A 160 4.46 -12.54 5.83
N THR A 161 5.71 -12.37 6.28
CA THR A 161 6.28 -13.01 7.48
C THR A 161 7.19 -12.04 8.25
N THR A 162 7.46 -12.34 9.52
CA THR A 162 8.34 -11.52 10.38
C THR A 162 9.71 -11.22 9.75
N SER A 163 10.34 -12.19 9.11
CA SER A 163 11.68 -12.00 8.51
C SER A 163 11.68 -11.10 7.28
N THR A 164 10.52 -10.87 6.66
CA THR A 164 10.38 -10.03 5.47
C THR A 164 10.10 -8.56 5.80
N ILE A 165 9.68 -8.24 7.03
CA ILE A 165 9.32 -6.86 7.43
C ILE A 165 10.47 -5.86 7.16
N PRO A 166 11.74 -6.15 7.49
CA PRO A 166 12.82 -5.19 7.24
C PRO A 166 13.08 -4.87 5.76
N GLY A 167 12.63 -5.74 4.85
CA GLY A 167 12.78 -5.56 3.40
C GLY A 167 11.51 -5.03 2.73
N MET A 168 10.56 -4.51 3.50
CA MET A 168 9.37 -3.86 2.95
C MET A 168 9.71 -2.53 2.30
N HIS A 169 8.88 -2.18 1.32
CA HIS A 169 9.03 -1.01 0.49
C HIS A 169 8.54 0.27 1.15
N THR A 170 9.01 1.40 0.63
CA THR A 170 8.76 2.74 1.19
C THR A 170 8.04 3.66 0.22
N ASP A 171 7.88 3.25 -1.03
CA ASP A 171 7.21 3.99 -2.10
C ASP A 171 5.67 3.99 -1.95
N PRO A 172 4.98 5.02 -2.44
CA PRO A 172 5.49 6.22 -3.13
C PRO A 172 5.98 7.31 -2.15
N GLY A 173 6.23 6.93 -0.89
CA GLY A 173 6.88 7.79 0.08
C GLY A 173 6.06 8.98 0.59
N PRO A 174 6.70 9.86 1.39
CA PRO A 174 6.03 10.92 2.12
C PRO A 174 5.47 12.05 1.27
N TYR A 175 5.94 12.17 0.03
CA TYR A 175 5.68 13.33 -0.82
C TYR A 175 4.67 13.05 -1.92
N TRP A 176 4.17 11.82 -2.05
CA TRP A 176 2.98 11.54 -2.86
C TRP A 176 1.75 12.18 -2.20
N ASP A 177 1.10 13.12 -2.88
CA ASP A 177 -0.05 13.87 -2.37
C ASP A 177 -1.33 13.04 -2.50
N TRP A 178 -1.58 12.19 -1.50
CA TRP A 178 -2.80 11.40 -1.41
C TRP A 178 -4.08 12.25 -1.36
N GLN A 179 -4.02 13.47 -0.80
CA GLN A 179 -5.20 14.33 -0.73
C GLN A 179 -5.59 14.85 -2.12
N HIS A 180 -4.60 15.33 -2.88
CA HIS A 180 -4.79 15.74 -4.26
C HIS A 180 -5.20 14.57 -5.14
N TYR A 181 -4.52 13.42 -5.01
CA TYR A 181 -4.84 12.23 -5.78
C TYR A 181 -6.29 11.78 -5.60
N PHE A 182 -6.79 11.73 -4.35
CA PHE A 182 -8.20 11.40 -4.08
C PHE A 182 -9.18 12.48 -4.56
N THR A 183 -8.76 13.73 -4.64
CA THR A 183 -9.55 14.79 -5.29
C THR A 183 -9.71 14.51 -6.79
N LEU A 184 -8.62 14.12 -7.47
CA LEU A 184 -8.64 13.75 -8.89
C LEU A 184 -9.42 12.46 -9.17
N LEU A 185 -9.43 11.51 -8.22
CA LEU A 185 -10.25 10.29 -8.29
C LEU A 185 -11.76 10.57 -8.17
N GLY A 186 -12.17 11.81 -7.86
CA GLY A 186 -13.57 12.17 -7.58
C GLY A 186 -14.07 11.68 -6.21
N HIS A 187 -13.17 11.22 -5.35
CA HIS A 187 -13.44 10.70 -4.02
C HIS A 187 -12.64 11.47 -2.96
N PRO A 188 -12.77 12.82 -2.88
CA PRO A 188 -11.93 13.62 -2.00
C PRO A 188 -12.03 13.14 -0.55
N LEU A 189 -10.88 13.08 0.11
CA LEU A 189 -10.81 12.75 1.53
C LEU A 189 -11.42 13.91 2.33
N GLN A 190 -12.62 13.69 2.88
CA GLN A 190 -13.39 14.76 3.53
C GLN A 190 -13.27 14.72 5.05
N ARG A 191 -13.34 15.91 5.64
CA ARG A 191 -13.70 16.07 7.06
C ARG A 191 -15.17 15.67 7.20
N ALA A 192 -15.50 14.68 8.03
CA ALA A 192 -16.88 14.27 8.24
C ALA A 192 -17.76 15.50 8.52
N ALA A 193 -18.74 15.76 7.65
CA ALA A 193 -19.60 16.93 7.75
C ALA A 193 -20.38 16.87 9.07
N LYS A 194 -20.01 17.76 10.01
CA LYS A 194 -20.70 17.97 11.29
C LYS A 194 -20.92 16.68 12.08
N ALA A 195 -19.86 16.15 12.68
CA ALA A 195 -20.00 15.42 13.94
C ALA A 195 -20.47 16.41 15.02
N LYS A 196 -21.77 16.72 15.04
CA LYS A 196 -22.46 17.47 16.10
C LYS A 196 -22.53 16.59 17.36
N THR A 197 -21.39 16.23 17.93
CA THR A 197 -21.22 15.72 19.29
C THR A 197 -19.75 15.37 19.48
N ARG A 198 -19.14 15.88 20.55
CA ARG A 198 -17.81 15.47 21.05
C ARG A 198 -17.81 14.01 21.60
N THR A 199 -18.72 13.15 21.15
CA THR A 199 -18.74 11.73 21.48
C THR A 199 -18.02 10.94 20.39
N SER A 200 -16.70 10.90 20.57
CA SER A 200 -15.74 9.90 20.11
C SER A 200 -16.31 8.66 19.39
N GLY A 201 -16.26 8.66 18.05
CA GLY A 201 -16.43 7.45 17.22
C GLY A 201 -15.26 6.47 17.27
N GLY A 202 -14.32 6.66 18.22
CA GLY A 202 -13.16 5.80 18.41
C GLY A 202 -12.12 5.83 17.30
N LEU A 203 -12.38 6.47 16.16
CA LEU A 203 -11.49 6.52 14.99
C LEU A 203 -11.16 7.95 14.55
N VAL A 204 -9.99 8.11 13.92
CA VAL A 204 -9.57 9.29 13.17
C VAL A 204 -9.04 8.90 11.81
N THR A 205 -9.22 9.76 10.81
CA THR A 205 -8.55 9.68 9.50
C THR A 205 -7.41 10.70 9.49
N ILE A 206 -6.20 10.28 9.14
CA ILE A 206 -5.06 11.19 8.93
C ILE A 206 -5.36 12.07 7.72
N LEU A 207 -5.33 13.38 7.90
CA LEU A 207 -5.69 14.34 6.86
C LEU A 207 -5.04 15.71 7.16
N PRO A 208 -3.69 15.80 7.13
CA PRO A 208 -3.01 17.08 7.16
C PRO A 208 -3.32 17.91 5.90
N ASP A 209 -3.12 19.22 6.00
CA ASP A 209 -2.96 20.07 4.81
C ASP A 209 -1.57 19.78 4.22
N PHE A 210 -1.52 19.24 3.00
CA PHE A 210 -0.28 18.75 2.40
C PHE A 210 0.81 19.82 2.36
N ALA A 211 0.50 21.00 1.83
CA ALA A 211 1.47 22.08 1.64
C ALA A 211 2.02 22.64 2.96
N GLN A 212 1.18 22.71 4.00
CA GLN A 212 1.56 23.24 5.32
C GLN A 212 2.17 22.19 6.24
N ASN A 213 1.96 20.91 5.98
CA ASN A 213 2.54 19.81 6.74
C ASN A 213 3.93 19.49 6.21
N GLN A 214 4.93 20.12 6.82
CA GLN A 214 6.34 20.03 6.41
C GLN A 214 7.20 19.41 7.52
N PRO A 215 7.09 18.10 7.74
CA PRO A 215 8.11 17.41 8.54
C PRO A 215 9.53 17.62 8.07
N ARG A 216 10.44 17.46 9.01
CA ARG A 216 11.84 17.23 8.69
C ARG A 216 12.05 15.76 8.33
N TYR A 217 12.68 15.55 7.20
CA TYR A 217 13.24 14.25 6.80
C TYR A 217 14.76 14.38 6.60
N THR A 218 15.45 13.25 6.62
CA THR A 218 16.86 13.13 6.20
C THR A 218 17.01 12.09 5.09
N GLY A 219 18.17 12.04 4.44
CA GLY A 219 18.50 10.93 3.54
C GLY A 219 17.98 11.05 2.11
N CYS A 220 17.43 12.20 1.71
CA CYS A 220 16.90 12.37 0.34
C CYS A 220 17.99 12.40 -0.75
N VAL A 221 19.19 12.86 -0.41
CA VAL A 221 20.35 12.90 -1.32
C VAL A 221 21.55 12.21 -0.68
N THR A 222 21.88 12.64 0.54
CA THR A 222 22.96 12.08 1.34
C THR A 222 22.40 11.52 2.63
N SER A 223 22.79 10.30 3.00
CA SER A 223 22.37 9.64 4.24
C SER A 223 22.63 10.54 5.46
N GLY A 224 21.62 10.67 6.32
CA GLY A 224 21.69 11.48 7.54
C GLY A 224 21.58 13.00 7.34
N GLU A 225 21.74 13.51 6.12
CA GLU A 225 21.61 14.94 5.84
C GLU A 225 20.15 15.38 5.69
N PRO A 226 19.78 16.60 6.11
CA PRO A 226 18.42 17.10 5.96
C PRO A 226 17.95 17.14 4.51
N CYS A 227 16.72 16.67 4.27
CA CYS A 227 16.01 16.90 3.02
C CYS A 227 15.61 18.37 2.89
N ALA A 228 15.37 18.82 1.65
CA ALA A 228 14.68 20.09 1.40
C ALA A 228 13.28 20.06 2.04
N ALA A 229 12.84 21.19 2.59
CA ALA A 229 11.51 21.30 3.16
C ALA A 229 10.46 21.17 2.05
N HIS A 230 9.49 20.28 2.24
CA HIS A 230 8.45 19.99 1.25
C HIS A 230 7.14 19.59 1.96
N GLY A 231 6.01 19.79 1.28
CA GLY A 231 4.71 19.30 1.75
C GLY A 231 4.70 17.78 1.84
N SER A 232 3.93 17.23 2.78
CA SER A 232 3.92 15.78 3.02
C SER A 232 2.53 15.26 3.32
N SER A 233 2.27 14.04 2.84
CA SER A 233 1.09 13.26 3.20
C SER A 233 1.20 12.57 4.55
N GLU A 234 2.36 12.61 5.20
CA GLU A 234 2.60 11.83 6.41
C GLU A 234 2.59 12.68 7.67
N VAL A 235 2.30 12.04 8.81
CA VAL A 235 2.35 12.64 10.14
C VAL A 235 3.22 11.78 11.06
N ARG A 236 4.12 12.41 11.82
CA ARG A 236 5.09 11.75 12.71
C ARG A 236 4.43 11.21 13.96
N LEU A 237 4.92 10.07 14.41
CA LEU A 237 4.49 9.36 15.60
C LEU A 237 5.57 9.38 16.68
N TYR A 238 5.20 9.89 17.83
CA TYR A 238 6.04 10.09 19.01
C TYR A 238 5.61 9.17 20.15
N SER A 239 6.54 8.86 21.03
CA SER A 239 6.30 8.05 22.23
C SER A 239 5.49 8.80 23.32
N ARG A 240 5.50 10.13 23.30
CA ARG A 240 4.76 11.01 24.22
C ARG A 240 4.11 12.18 23.44
N PRO A 241 3.15 12.91 24.02
CA PRO A 241 2.56 14.10 23.41
C PRO A 241 3.52 15.31 23.42
N ASP A 242 4.71 15.14 22.82
CA ASP A 242 5.80 16.11 22.78
C ASP A 242 6.72 15.81 21.56
N GLU A 243 7.00 16.81 20.73
CA GLU A 243 7.85 16.68 19.53
C GLU A 243 9.33 16.46 19.87
N THR A 244 9.73 16.71 21.11
CA THR A 244 11.09 16.40 21.61
C THR A 244 11.23 14.97 22.13
N SER A 245 10.12 14.25 22.29
CA SER A 245 10.15 12.86 22.73
C SER A 245 10.64 11.93 21.60
N PRO A 246 11.19 10.75 21.94
CA PRO A 246 11.58 9.77 20.93
C PRO A 246 10.41 9.39 20.02
N LEU A 247 10.71 9.10 18.75
CA LEU A 247 9.77 8.51 17.81
C LEU A 247 9.30 7.13 18.30
N ILE A 248 8.12 6.71 17.87
CA ILE A 248 7.64 5.36 18.18
C ILE A 248 8.55 4.31 17.52
N LYS A 249 8.86 3.23 18.23
CA LYS A 249 9.70 2.14 17.69
C LYS A 249 8.88 1.17 16.85
N ASP A 250 9.43 0.73 15.73
CA ASP A 250 8.90 -0.40 14.97
C ASP A 250 9.75 -1.66 15.20
N ILE A 251 9.21 -2.58 16.00
CA ILE A 251 9.89 -3.84 16.36
C ILE A 251 10.03 -4.83 15.20
N GLY A 252 9.23 -4.68 14.13
CA GLY A 252 9.33 -5.52 12.94
C GLY A 252 10.33 -4.98 11.94
N LEU A 253 10.34 -3.66 11.72
CA LEU A 253 11.31 -2.99 10.84
C LEU A 253 12.72 -2.98 11.47
N ARG A 254 12.80 -2.83 12.80
CA ARG A 254 14.05 -2.75 13.56
C ARG A 254 14.12 -3.87 14.62
N PRO A 255 14.28 -5.15 14.20
CA PRO A 255 14.20 -6.30 15.12
C PRO A 255 15.34 -6.35 16.14
N LYS A 256 16.42 -5.58 15.94
CA LYS A 256 17.53 -5.44 16.89
C LYS A 256 17.27 -4.41 18.01
N GLY A 257 16.14 -3.72 17.95
CA GLY A 257 15.73 -2.73 18.97
C GLY A 257 16.22 -1.30 18.71
N ASP A 258 16.81 -1.04 17.54
CA ASP A 258 17.23 0.28 17.10
C ASP A 258 16.05 1.27 17.11
N ASP A 259 16.36 2.55 17.33
CA ASP A 259 15.35 3.61 17.30
C ASP A 259 14.89 3.88 15.86
N SER A 260 13.61 4.23 15.70
CA SER A 260 13.12 4.81 14.45
C SER A 260 13.76 6.17 14.22
N THR A 261 14.02 6.48 12.96
CA THR A 261 14.68 7.71 12.53
C THR A 261 13.72 8.59 11.71
N ILE A 262 14.17 9.79 11.38
CA ILE A 262 13.50 10.67 10.42
C ILE A 262 14.02 10.49 8.98
N ASP A 263 14.71 9.38 8.71
CA ASP A 263 15.14 9.08 7.35
C ASP A 263 13.92 8.92 6.45
N VAL A 264 13.97 9.45 5.23
CA VAL A 264 12.85 9.43 4.28
C VAL A 264 12.36 8.01 3.98
N ASN A 265 13.24 7.01 4.14
CA ASN A 265 12.95 5.58 3.98
C ASN A 265 12.63 4.84 5.30
N ASP A 266 12.57 5.52 6.45
CA ASP A 266 12.07 4.91 7.68
C ASP A 266 10.57 5.15 7.85
N VAL A 267 9.77 4.14 7.51
CA VAL A 267 8.30 4.15 7.64
C VAL A 267 7.80 3.84 9.05
N GLY A 268 8.66 3.39 9.96
CA GLY A 268 8.26 2.81 11.24
C GLY A 268 7.56 3.78 12.20
N SER A 269 7.70 5.09 12.00
CA SER A 269 7.19 6.12 12.91
C SER A 269 6.34 7.20 12.24
N ARG A 270 5.63 6.85 11.17
CA ARG A 270 4.76 7.78 10.44
C ARG A 270 3.45 7.13 10.01
N VAL A 271 2.43 7.96 9.78
CA VAL A 271 1.12 7.54 9.27
C VAL A 271 0.71 8.43 8.10
N SER A 272 0.07 7.84 7.09
CA SER A 272 -0.16 8.49 5.79
C SER A 272 -1.59 8.97 5.63
N THR A 273 -1.76 9.99 4.78
CA THR A 273 -3.03 10.65 4.51
C THR A 273 -4.10 9.67 4.01
N GLY A 274 -5.29 9.85 4.56
CA GLY A 274 -6.50 9.06 4.35
C GLY A 274 -6.56 7.72 5.09
N GLN A 275 -5.48 7.29 5.75
CA GLN A 275 -5.50 6.09 6.61
C GLN A 275 -6.31 6.35 7.90
N ARG A 276 -7.02 5.30 8.37
CA ARG A 276 -7.86 5.34 9.57
C ARG A 276 -7.22 4.60 10.73
N TYR A 277 -7.23 5.22 11.90
CA TYR A 277 -6.67 4.65 13.13
C TYR A 277 -7.62 4.80 14.31
N ALA A 278 -7.58 3.83 15.21
CA ALA A 278 -8.34 3.91 16.45
C ALA A 278 -7.62 4.81 17.46
N VAL A 279 -8.37 5.77 18.01
CA VAL A 279 -7.89 6.70 19.02
C VAL A 279 -7.66 5.96 20.34
N ALA A 280 -6.45 6.03 20.84
CA ALA A 280 -6.03 5.48 22.12
C ALA A 280 -6.12 6.52 23.26
N ASP A 281 -5.91 7.81 22.96
CA ASP A 281 -5.87 8.88 23.98
C ASP A 281 -5.90 10.29 23.36
N ARG A 282 -6.03 11.34 24.18
CA ARG A 282 -5.87 12.76 23.79
C ARG A 282 -5.24 13.58 24.90
N ASN A 283 -4.36 14.52 24.54
CA ASN A 283 -3.74 15.46 25.46
C ASN A 283 -3.52 16.82 24.78
N GLY A 284 -4.38 17.81 25.06
CA GLY A 284 -4.32 19.12 24.41
C GLY A 284 -4.41 18.99 22.88
N ASP A 285 -3.41 19.52 22.18
CA ASP A 285 -3.26 19.43 20.73
C ASP A 285 -2.70 18.08 20.24
N TRP A 286 -2.65 17.05 21.09
CA TRP A 286 -2.13 15.74 20.74
C TRP A 286 -3.20 14.66 20.73
N THR A 287 -3.13 13.78 19.74
CA THR A 287 -3.97 12.58 19.64
C THR A 287 -3.06 11.36 19.68
N ALA A 288 -3.42 10.36 20.49
CA ALA A 288 -2.77 9.06 20.45
C ALA A 288 -3.62 8.06 19.68
N ILE A 289 -2.97 7.17 18.93
CA ILE A 289 -3.58 6.06 18.22
C ILE A 289 -2.96 4.72 18.64
N TRP A 290 -3.70 3.63 18.44
CA TRP A 290 -3.12 2.29 18.49
C TRP A 290 -2.38 2.01 17.18
N TYR A 291 -1.09 1.74 17.29
CA TYR A 291 -0.17 1.58 16.17
C TYR A 291 0.90 0.54 16.54
N LEU A 292 1.09 -0.49 15.71
CA LEU A 292 2.08 -1.56 15.92
C LEU A 292 2.09 -2.18 17.33
N GLY A 293 0.91 -2.39 17.93
CA GLY A 293 0.80 -2.98 19.27
C GLY A 293 1.03 -2.02 20.44
N GLN A 294 1.16 -0.72 20.20
CA GLN A 294 1.46 0.29 21.22
C GLN A 294 0.71 1.61 20.99
N LYS A 295 0.79 2.52 21.96
CA LYS A 295 0.23 3.87 21.86
C LYS A 295 1.24 4.79 21.17
N ALA A 296 0.84 5.43 20.09
CA ALA A 296 1.66 6.37 19.33
C ALA A 296 0.98 7.74 19.24
N TRP A 297 1.71 8.81 19.52
CA TRP A 297 1.19 10.18 19.62
C TRP A 297 1.54 11.01 18.39
N PHE A 298 0.58 11.79 17.90
CA PHE A 298 0.84 12.79 16.87
C PHE A 298 0.20 14.12 17.23
N LYS A 299 0.82 15.20 16.74
CA LYS A 299 0.33 16.57 16.91
C LYS A 299 -0.84 16.80 15.98
N ASN A 300 -1.99 17.14 16.54
CA ASN A 300 -3.28 17.36 15.89
C ASN A 300 -3.98 18.62 16.46
N PRO A 301 -3.45 19.83 16.19
CA PRO A 301 -3.93 21.05 16.81
C PRO A 301 -5.28 21.47 16.23
N GLN A 302 -6.17 22.02 17.08
CA GLN A 302 -7.53 22.36 16.65
C GLN A 302 -7.59 23.38 15.51
N GLY A 303 -6.66 24.34 15.50
CA GLY A 303 -6.58 25.37 14.45
C GLY A 303 -6.04 24.86 13.11
N ARG A 304 -5.30 23.74 13.12
CA ARG A 304 -4.72 23.13 11.92
C ARG A 304 -4.65 21.61 12.09
N PRO A 305 -5.79 20.91 12.05
CA PRO A 305 -5.84 19.50 12.38
C PRO A 305 -5.10 18.69 11.33
N THR A 306 -4.30 17.74 11.80
CA THR A 306 -3.59 16.73 10.99
C THR A 306 -4.38 15.43 10.90
N ALA A 307 -5.47 15.31 11.65
CA ALA A 307 -6.43 14.23 11.53
C ALA A 307 -7.85 14.71 11.84
N VAL A 308 -8.83 14.05 11.22
CA VAL A 308 -10.26 14.35 11.38
C VAL A 308 -11.00 13.17 11.98
N ASN A 309 -12.08 13.43 12.70
CA ASN A 309 -12.90 12.35 13.26
C ASN A 309 -13.45 11.47 12.13
N ALA A 310 -13.40 10.15 12.35
CA ALA A 310 -13.90 9.16 11.41
C ALA A 310 -14.91 8.24 12.11
N SER A 311 -15.68 7.52 11.28
CA SER A 311 -16.53 6.42 11.70
C SER A 311 -16.12 5.14 10.96
N GLY A 312 -16.45 4.00 11.53
CA GLY A 312 -16.08 2.70 10.98
C GLY A 312 -16.13 1.61 12.05
N GLN A 313 -15.97 0.38 11.61
CA GLN A 313 -15.84 -0.76 12.51
C GLN A 313 -14.47 -0.76 13.18
N VAL A 314 -14.45 -1.21 14.44
CA VAL A 314 -13.24 -1.45 15.20
C VAL A 314 -13.23 -2.87 15.72
N VAL A 315 -12.05 -3.48 15.77
CA VAL A 315 -11.82 -4.79 16.38
C VAL A 315 -11.05 -4.61 17.68
N THR A 316 -11.38 -5.43 18.68
CA THR A 316 -10.74 -5.49 20.00
C THR A 316 -10.68 -6.94 20.45
N PRO A 317 -9.65 -7.35 21.23
CA PRO A 317 -9.67 -8.64 21.89
C PRO A 317 -10.94 -8.84 22.75
N LYS A 318 -11.47 -10.07 22.73
CA LYS A 318 -12.63 -10.47 23.56
C LYS A 318 -12.25 -10.43 25.04
N ALA A 319 -13.23 -10.29 25.93
CA ALA A 319 -13.01 -10.40 27.37
C ALA A 319 -12.30 -11.73 27.72
N GLY A 320 -11.25 -11.65 28.54
CA GLY A 320 -10.42 -12.80 28.90
C GLY A 320 -9.31 -13.16 27.90
N VAL A 321 -9.27 -12.54 26.72
CA VAL A 321 -8.17 -12.70 25.75
C VAL A 321 -7.15 -11.59 25.98
N THR A 322 -5.94 -11.97 26.39
CA THR A 322 -4.86 -11.02 26.72
C THR A 322 -4.15 -10.47 25.48
N GLU A 323 -4.00 -11.28 24.44
CA GLU A 323 -3.39 -10.90 23.17
C GLU A 323 -3.98 -11.67 21.98
N ILE A 324 -4.00 -11.05 20.80
CA ILE A 324 -4.35 -11.67 19.53
C ILE A 324 -3.16 -11.53 18.56
N PRO A 325 -2.70 -12.62 17.92
CA PRO A 325 -1.68 -12.55 16.88
C PRO A 325 -2.22 -11.83 15.63
N VAL A 326 -1.36 -11.08 14.95
CA VAL A 326 -1.67 -10.51 13.63
C VAL A 326 -0.78 -11.13 12.56
N TYR A 327 -1.25 -11.13 11.32
CA TYR A 327 -0.62 -11.85 10.21
C TYR A 327 -0.45 -10.91 9.01
N GLY A 328 0.62 -11.08 8.24
CA GLY A 328 0.85 -10.32 7.01
C GLY A 328 0.08 -10.84 5.79
N ARG A 329 -0.64 -11.96 5.95
CA ARG A 329 -1.41 -12.64 4.89
C ARG A 329 -2.54 -13.46 5.49
N ALA A 330 -3.63 -13.59 4.76
CA ALA A 330 -4.80 -14.39 5.14
C ALA A 330 -4.88 -15.64 4.25
N TYR A 331 -4.13 -16.69 4.59
CA TYR A 331 -4.16 -17.96 3.86
C TYR A 331 -5.15 -18.96 4.48
N PRO A 332 -5.68 -19.91 3.69
CA PRO A 332 -6.62 -20.91 4.17
C PRO A 332 -6.06 -21.80 5.29
N GLU A 333 -6.96 -22.36 6.11
CA GLU A 333 -6.63 -23.45 7.03
C GLU A 333 -6.16 -24.71 6.28
N ALA A 334 -5.35 -25.56 6.92
CA ALA A 334 -4.74 -26.74 6.29
C ALA A 334 -5.76 -27.69 5.63
N ALA A 335 -6.96 -27.81 6.20
CA ALA A 335 -8.03 -28.66 5.69
C ALA A 335 -8.65 -28.18 4.38
N ALA A 336 -8.42 -26.92 3.98
CA ALA A 336 -8.93 -26.36 2.73
C ALA A 336 -8.09 -26.76 1.50
N TYR A 337 -6.85 -27.20 1.71
CA TYR A 337 -5.93 -27.52 0.62
C TYR A 337 -6.28 -28.88 0.00
N PRO A 338 -6.53 -28.95 -1.32
CA PRO A 338 -6.79 -30.22 -1.99
C PRO A 338 -5.52 -31.07 -2.11
N ALA A 339 -5.70 -32.37 -2.35
CA ALA A 339 -4.59 -33.28 -2.60
C ALA A 339 -3.67 -32.75 -3.73
N GLY A 340 -2.36 -32.80 -3.51
CA GLY A 340 -1.35 -32.30 -4.46
C GLY A 340 -1.02 -30.81 -4.32
N VAL A 341 -1.73 -30.03 -3.50
CA VAL A 341 -1.37 -28.64 -3.20
C VAL A 341 -0.73 -28.56 -1.80
N PRO A 342 0.54 -28.16 -1.67
CA PRO A 342 1.18 -27.99 -0.37
C PRO A 342 0.48 -26.92 0.47
N VAL A 343 0.18 -27.27 1.72
CA VAL A 343 -0.38 -26.34 2.71
C VAL A 343 0.58 -25.18 2.93
N GLN A 344 0.07 -23.94 2.85
CA GLN A 344 0.83 -22.75 3.19
C GLN A 344 0.51 -22.29 4.61
N ALA A 345 1.49 -22.35 5.51
CA ALA A 345 1.31 -21.90 6.88
C ALA A 345 1.23 -20.36 6.98
N VAL A 346 0.34 -19.85 7.83
CA VAL A 346 0.39 -18.45 8.29
C VAL A 346 1.30 -18.34 9.51
N SER A 347 2.17 -17.33 9.52
CA SER A 347 3.08 -17.07 10.63
C SER A 347 2.72 -15.73 11.28
N PRO A 348 2.57 -15.67 12.61
CA PRO A 348 2.28 -14.42 13.29
C PRO A 348 3.44 -13.43 13.12
N LEU A 349 3.09 -12.17 12.89
CA LEU A 349 4.03 -11.05 12.91
C LEU A 349 4.44 -10.72 14.36
N PRO A 350 5.51 -9.94 14.59
CA PRO A 350 5.96 -9.62 15.95
C PRO A 350 4.99 -8.68 16.69
N TYR A 351 4.09 -8.02 15.96
CA TYR A 351 3.05 -7.18 16.52
C TYR A 351 1.92 -8.02 17.11
N LYS A 352 1.24 -7.49 18.12
CA LYS A 352 0.09 -8.15 18.75
C LYS A 352 -0.97 -7.13 19.11
N MET A 353 -2.24 -7.52 19.02
CA MET A 353 -3.33 -6.74 19.60
C MET A 353 -3.51 -7.12 21.06
N GLN A 354 -3.09 -6.25 21.97
CA GLN A 354 -3.19 -6.48 23.41
C GLN A 354 -4.59 -6.16 23.94
N ALA A 355 -4.96 -6.74 25.09
CA ALA A 355 -6.22 -6.46 25.76
C ALA A 355 -6.46 -4.95 25.94
N GLY A 356 -7.68 -4.50 25.60
CA GLY A 356 -8.06 -3.08 25.65
C GLY A 356 -7.64 -2.24 24.44
N GLN A 357 -6.80 -2.77 23.55
CA GLN A 357 -6.47 -2.10 22.29
C GLN A 357 -7.60 -2.24 21.27
N LYS A 358 -7.68 -1.26 20.37
CA LYS A 358 -8.67 -1.20 19.29
C LYS A 358 -7.95 -0.92 17.97
N TYR A 359 -8.41 -1.52 16.88
CA TYR A 359 -7.86 -1.26 15.54
C TYR A 359 -8.99 -1.06 14.55
N ALA A 360 -8.78 -0.18 13.56
CA ALA A 360 -9.75 0.03 12.49
C ALA A 360 -9.87 -1.22 11.63
N VAL A 361 -11.11 -1.62 11.30
CA VAL A 361 -11.37 -2.75 10.41
C VAL A 361 -11.50 -2.22 8.97
N GLY A 362 -10.85 -2.91 8.04
CA GLY A 362 -11.06 -2.73 6.60
C GLY A 362 -12.16 -3.64 6.11
N ASP A 363 -11.76 -4.85 5.72
CA ASP A 363 -12.66 -5.91 5.30
C ASP A 363 -12.67 -7.05 6.32
N LYS A 364 -13.69 -7.91 6.20
CA LYS A 364 -13.67 -9.28 6.70
C LYS A 364 -13.48 -10.21 5.52
N VAL A 365 -12.40 -10.99 5.47
CA VAL A 365 -12.03 -11.79 4.28
C VAL A 365 -11.83 -13.26 4.60
N PRO A 366 -12.21 -14.19 3.71
CA PRO A 366 -11.84 -15.59 3.87
C PRO A 366 -10.34 -15.76 3.64
N GLY A 367 -9.77 -16.83 4.20
CA GLY A 367 -8.44 -17.30 3.81
C GLY A 367 -8.43 -17.66 2.33
N GLU A 368 -7.49 -17.14 1.57
CA GLU A 368 -7.33 -17.47 0.14
C GLU A 368 -5.87 -17.50 -0.29
N TYR A 369 -5.53 -18.45 -1.16
CA TYR A 369 -4.18 -18.60 -1.70
C TYR A 369 -4.25 -19.01 -3.17
N PHE A 370 -3.61 -18.23 -4.05
CA PHE A 370 -3.44 -18.61 -5.44
C PHE A 370 -2.21 -19.52 -5.57
N TYR A 371 -2.42 -20.79 -5.86
CA TYR A 371 -1.34 -21.75 -6.11
C TYR A 371 -0.97 -21.73 -7.59
N ALA A 372 0.21 -21.22 -7.91
CA ALA A 372 0.78 -21.14 -9.26
C ALA A 372 2.27 -21.49 -9.19
N PRO A 373 2.63 -22.79 -9.16
CA PRO A 373 4.00 -23.22 -8.87
C PRO A 373 4.89 -23.35 -10.12
N THR A 374 4.34 -23.27 -11.33
CA THR A 374 5.01 -23.69 -12.57
C THR A 374 4.58 -22.85 -13.76
N PHE A 375 5.34 -22.91 -14.86
CA PHE A 375 4.96 -22.30 -16.13
C PHE A 375 3.69 -22.93 -16.75
N ASP A 376 3.52 -24.25 -16.61
CA ASP A 376 2.26 -24.91 -16.96
C ASP A 376 1.16 -24.46 -15.99
N THR A 377 0.04 -24.03 -16.54
CA THR A 377 -1.13 -23.55 -15.79
C THR A 377 -2.05 -24.66 -15.31
N THR A 378 -1.87 -25.90 -15.78
CA THR A 378 -2.65 -27.08 -15.35
C THR A 378 -2.75 -27.25 -13.82
N PRO A 379 -1.68 -27.06 -13.02
CA PRO A 379 -1.79 -27.09 -11.56
C PRO A 379 -2.41 -25.83 -10.95
N HIS A 380 -2.53 -24.72 -11.69
CA HIS A 380 -2.94 -23.42 -11.13
C HIS A 380 -4.35 -23.48 -10.57
N ARG A 381 -4.53 -23.01 -9.34
CA ARG A 381 -5.85 -22.94 -8.70
C ARG A 381 -5.87 -22.01 -7.50
N VAL A 382 -7.04 -21.45 -7.23
CA VAL A 382 -7.30 -20.69 -6.00
C VAL A 382 -7.81 -21.64 -4.93
N VAL A 383 -7.15 -21.68 -3.78
CA VAL A 383 -7.60 -22.37 -2.58
C VAL A 383 -8.32 -21.38 -1.69
N ILE A 384 -9.55 -21.70 -1.28
CA ILE A 384 -10.39 -20.84 -0.42
C ILE A 384 -10.72 -21.61 0.85
N GLY A 385 -10.41 -21.01 1.99
CA GLY A 385 -10.68 -21.54 3.33
C GLY A 385 -11.97 -20.99 3.94
N LYS A 386 -12.29 -21.52 5.13
CA LYS A 386 -13.42 -21.06 5.96
C LYS A 386 -12.99 -20.11 7.06
N ASP A 387 -11.71 -20.09 7.41
CA ASP A 387 -11.17 -19.12 8.36
C ASP A 387 -11.37 -17.70 7.84
N MET A 388 -11.82 -16.81 8.72
CA MET A 388 -12.08 -15.41 8.41
C MET A 388 -11.08 -14.53 9.15
N TYR A 389 -10.53 -13.57 8.42
CA TYR A 389 -9.58 -12.57 8.90
C TYR A 389 -10.23 -11.18 8.95
#